data_AF-A0A352JYV0-F1
#
_entry.id   AF-A0A352JYV0-F1
#
_cell.length_a   1.000
_cell.length_b   1.000
_cell.length_c   1.000
_cell.angle_alpha   90.00
_cell.angle_beta   90.00
_cell.angle_gamma   90.00
#
_symmetry.space_group_name_H-M   'P 1'
#
loop_
_entity.id
_entity.type
_entity.pdbx_description
1 polymer ?
#
loop_
_entity_poly.entity_id
_entity_poly.type
_entity_poly.pdbx_seq_one_letter_code
_entity_poly.pdbx_strand_id
1 'polypeptide(L)' 'HREATEKFNIRGIPTLILFKNGEPEATKVGALSKSQLAAFIDSNI' A
#
# COMPACT_ATOMS: atom_id res chain seq x y z
N HIS A 1 -10.02 7.85 -12.71
CA HIS A 1 -8.62 7.47 -12.41
C HIS A 1 -7.91 8.36 -11.39
N ARG A 2 -8.17 9.68 -11.27
CA ARG A 2 -7.53 10.56 -10.25
C ARG A 2 -8.07 10.41 -8.83
N GLU A 3 -9.29 9.93 -8.69
CA GLU A 3 -10.01 9.89 -7.42
C GLU A 3 -9.34 9.00 -6.37
N ALA A 4 -8.81 7.83 -6.77
CA ALA A 4 -8.07 6.96 -5.85
C ALA A 4 -6.72 7.57 -5.42
N THR A 5 -6.02 8.23 -6.33
CA THR A 5 -4.71 8.86 -6.08
C THR A 5 -4.85 9.99 -5.06
N GLU A 6 -5.88 10.83 -5.21
CA GLU A 6 -6.18 11.92 -4.27
C GLU A 6 -6.73 11.39 -2.95
N LYS A 7 -7.69 10.45 -3.00
CA LYS A 7 -8.32 9.86 -1.80
C LYS A 7 -7.32 9.20 -0.86
N PHE A 8 -6.31 8.52 -1.40
CA PHE A 8 -5.30 7.83 -0.61
C PHE A 8 -3.94 8.53 -0.58
N ASN A 9 -3.89 9.80 -1.02
CA ASN A 9 -2.68 10.62 -1.00
C ASN A 9 -1.45 9.93 -1.64
N ILE A 10 -1.66 9.24 -2.77
CA ILE A 10 -0.61 8.54 -3.51
C ILE A 10 0.23 9.57 -4.25
N ARG A 11 1.49 9.77 -3.83
CA ARG A 11 2.42 10.77 -4.40
C ARG A 11 3.58 10.16 -5.20
N GLY A 12 3.65 8.83 -5.28
CA GLY A 12 4.74 8.12 -5.95
C GLY A 12 4.31 6.73 -6.42
N ILE A 13 5.09 6.15 -7.31
CA ILE A 13 4.86 4.80 -7.86
C ILE A 13 6.11 3.92 -7.71
N PRO A 14 5.95 2.61 -7.51
CA PRO A 14 4.70 1.91 -7.17
C PRO A 14 4.23 2.26 -5.74
N THR A 15 2.93 2.22 -5.48
CA THR A 15 2.35 2.34 -4.12
C THR A 15 1.42 1.17 -3.86
N LEU A 16 1.57 0.54 -2.70
CA LEU A 16 0.74 -0.53 -2.18
C LEU A 16 -0.06 -0.02 -0.98
N ILE A 17 -1.35 -0.35 -0.92
CA ILE A 17 -2.22 -0.02 0.20
C ILE A 17 -2.92 -1.31 0.65
N LEU A 18 -2.80 -1.63 1.92
CA LEU A 18 -3.49 -2.75 2.56
C LEU A 18 -4.77 -2.23 3.21
N PHE A 19 -5.88 -2.91 2.96
CA PHE A 19 -7.18 -2.61 3.54
C PHE A 19 -7.61 -3.71 4.51
N LYS A 20 -8.10 -3.32 5.69
CA LYS A 20 -8.67 -4.22 6.70
C LYS A 20 -10.02 -3.67 7.12
N ASN A 21 -11.06 -4.51 7.05
CA ASN A 21 -12.45 -4.12 7.37
C ASN A 21 -12.96 -2.88 6.59
N GLY A 22 -12.47 -2.65 5.37
CA GLY A 22 -12.87 -1.52 4.53
C GLY A 22 -12.06 -0.23 4.73
N GLU A 23 -11.16 -0.20 5.72
CA GLU A 23 -10.30 0.94 6.03
C GLU A 23 -8.84 0.67 5.62
N PRO A 24 -8.06 1.69 5.21
CA PRO A 24 -6.65 1.53 4.90
C PRO A 24 -5.82 1.34 6.18
N GLU A 25 -5.21 0.16 6.30
CA GLU A 25 -4.41 -0.26 7.47
C GLU A 25 -2.93 0.10 7.31
N ALA A 26 -2.38 -0.07 6.11
CA ALA A 26 -0.96 0.17 5.84
C ALA A 26 -0.71 0.65 4.41
N THR A 27 0.31 1.50 4.23
CA THR A 27 0.72 2.00 2.90
C THR A 27 2.22 1.86 2.74
N LYS A 28 2.65 1.41 1.56
CA LYS A 28 4.07 1.29 1.19
C LYS A 28 4.32 1.92 -0.18
N VAL A 29 5.14 2.96 -0.19
CA VAL A 29 5.55 3.68 -1.40
C VAL A 29 6.96 3.25 -1.79
N GLY A 30 7.19 3.05 -3.08
CA GLY A 30 8.47 2.67 -3.66
C GLY A 30 8.57 1.18 -4.00
N ALA A 31 9.59 0.84 -4.78
CA ALA A 31 9.82 -0.53 -5.21
C ALA A 31 10.16 -1.45 -4.03
N LEU A 32 9.68 -2.69 -4.10
CA LEU A 32 9.96 -3.75 -3.14
C LEU A 32 10.43 -5.00 -3.88
N SER A 33 11.34 -5.73 -3.25
CA SER A 33 11.59 -7.12 -3.63
C SER A 33 10.42 -8.01 -3.19
N LYS A 34 10.38 -9.24 -3.72
CA LYS A 34 9.38 -10.24 -3.33
C LYS A 34 9.42 -10.57 -1.83
N SER A 35 10.61 -10.65 -1.23
CA SER A 35 10.75 -10.92 0.21
C SER A 35 10.26 -9.75 1.06
N GLN A 36 10.52 -8.52 0.62
CA GLN A 36 10.03 -7.31 1.29
C GLN A 36 8.50 -7.17 1.19
N LEU A 37 7.91 -7.58 0.07
CA LEU A 37 6.46 -7.63 -0.09
C LEU A 37 5.83 -8.65 0.87
N ALA A 38 6.38 -9.86 0.95
CA ALA A 38 5.90 -10.89 1.87
C ALA A 38 5.97 -10.41 3.33
N ALA A 39 7.12 -9.89 3.75
CA ALA A 39 7.30 -9.35 5.10
C ALA A 39 6.34 -8.19 5.41
N PHE A 40 6.04 -7.33 4.43
CA PHE A 40 5.07 -6.25 4.58
C PHE A 40 3.65 -6.78 4.80
N ILE A 41 3.26 -7.84 4.10
CA ILE A 41 1.95 -8.47 4.30
C ILE A 41 1.90 -9.13 5.68
N ASP A 42 2.91 -9.95 6.00
CA ASP A 42 2.98 -10.69 7.28
C ASP A 42 2.96 -9.76 8.50
N SER A 43 3.57 -8.57 8.40
CA SER A 43 3.58 -7.59 9.50
C SER A 43 2.23 -6.90 9.74
N ASN A 44 1.26 -7.06 8.85
CA ASN A 44 -0.03 -6.36 8.90
C ASN A 44 -1.26 -7.30 8.82
N ILE A 45 -1.06 -8.62 8.93
CA ILE A 45 -2.14 -9.61 9.08
C ILE A 45 -2.65 -9.60 10.52
#